data_AF-A0A445BG67-F1
#
_entry.id   AF-A0A445BG67-F1
#
_cell.length_a   1.000
_cell.length_b   1.000
_cell.length_c   1.000
_cell.angle_alpha   90.00
_cell.angle_beta   90.00
_cell.angle_gamma   90.00
#
_symmetry.space_group_name_H-M   'P 1'
#
loop_
_entity.id
_entity.type
_entity.pdbx_description
1 polymer ?
#
loop_
_entity_poly.entity_id
_entity_poly.type
_entity_poly.pdbx_seq_one_letter_code
_entity_poly.pdbx_strand_id
1 'polypeptide(L)'
;MVFRPFHNMGLSLQECKLAAYIFGKELPLELVTSPKEILFKYSYFNLPQALFMSLAPPGTPCLDITPTTVFIANQPFAWLQIINPACLMASVRTRKSRTPRFWYMPTNFATDVLLDTPLSELAQHYQPKWMHETNQLEHVFVPIWEAVDTCYMLFLDVKGATLYVLDVSRSPKSIVRREANMRRICRVLGKIFSTDRNIANFRHTNPDPTNWGSFQYPEAIPNAVDRIKIIQLYEKDIYSEAVRMRTATSIASCDANEYACFIDVKSELLWRDLLDRID
;
A
#
# COMPACT_ATOMS: atom_id res chain seq x y z
N MET A 1 -4.74 -27.76 -8.73
CA MET A 1 -3.78 -28.06 -7.64
C MET A 1 -3.94 -27.00 -6.55
N VAL A 2 -4.15 -27.38 -5.28
CA VAL A 2 -4.45 -26.42 -4.19
C VAL A 2 -3.17 -25.77 -3.70
N PHE A 3 -3.14 -24.43 -3.64
CA PHE A 3 -2.05 -23.69 -3.01
C PHE A 3 -1.94 -24.05 -1.52
N ARG A 4 -0.77 -24.55 -1.09
CA ARG A 4 -0.45 -24.87 0.30
C ARG A 4 0.67 -23.95 0.78
N PRO A 5 0.44 -23.04 1.74
CA PRO A 5 1.52 -22.25 2.32
C PRO A 5 2.55 -23.16 3.00
N PHE A 6 3.82 -22.99 2.65
CA PHE A 6 4.90 -23.87 3.09
C PHE A 6 5.29 -23.58 4.55
N HIS A 7 5.60 -24.62 5.33
CA HIS A 7 5.89 -24.50 6.77
C HIS A 7 7.13 -23.66 7.10
N ASN A 8 8.02 -23.42 6.12
CA ASN A 8 9.25 -22.64 6.26
C ASN A 8 9.06 -21.13 6.05
N MET A 9 7.84 -20.65 5.80
CA MET A 9 7.57 -19.23 5.51
C MET A 9 7.39 -18.35 6.75
N GLY A 10 7.37 -18.94 7.94
CA GLY A 10 7.17 -18.20 9.19
C GLY A 10 5.80 -17.51 9.31
N LEU A 11 4.77 -18.04 8.62
CA LEU A 11 3.39 -17.57 8.75
C LEU A 11 2.72 -18.21 9.97
N SER A 12 1.87 -17.44 10.64
CA SER A 12 0.95 -17.96 11.64
C SER A 12 -0.11 -18.86 11.00
N LEU A 13 -0.74 -19.72 11.81
CA LEU A 13 -1.83 -20.58 11.34
C LEU A 13 -2.96 -19.78 10.69
N GLN A 14 -3.29 -18.61 11.25
CA GLN A 14 -4.33 -17.75 10.69
C GLN A 14 -3.92 -17.15 9.34
N GLU A 15 -2.67 -16.72 9.19
CA GLU A 15 -2.15 -16.27 7.89
C GLU A 15 -2.15 -17.40 6.87
N CYS A 16 -1.86 -18.64 7.27
CA CYS A 16 -1.94 -19.81 6.39
C CYS A 16 -3.37 -20.08 5.90
N LYS A 17 -4.37 -20.04 6.79
CA LYS A 17 -5.79 -20.20 6.44
C LYS A 17 -6.24 -19.15 5.43
N LEU A 18 -5.95 -17.88 5.72
CA LEU A 18 -6.29 -16.77 4.85
C LEU A 18 -5.55 -16.85 3.51
N ALA A 19 -4.26 -17.20 3.51
CA ALA A 19 -3.49 -17.34 2.26
C ALA A 19 -4.05 -18.48 1.39
N ALA A 20 -4.40 -19.62 1.99
CA ALA A 20 -5.07 -20.71 1.28
C ALA A 20 -6.42 -20.27 0.71
N TYR A 21 -7.19 -19.47 1.45
CA TYR A 21 -8.45 -18.92 0.97
C TYR A 21 -8.30 -17.94 -0.19
N ILE A 22 -7.35 -17.03 -0.08
CA ILE A 22 -7.09 -15.98 -1.08
C ILE A 22 -6.53 -16.58 -2.37
N PHE A 23 -5.58 -17.52 -2.27
CA PHE A 23 -4.79 -18.02 -3.41
C PHE A 23 -5.11 -19.45 -3.85
N GLY A 24 -5.85 -20.23 -3.06
CA GLY A 24 -6.03 -21.67 -3.27
C GLY A 24 -7.28 -22.08 -4.04
N LYS A 25 -8.18 -21.15 -4.39
CA LYS A 25 -9.33 -21.49 -5.26
C LYS A 25 -8.86 -21.65 -6.70
N GLU A 26 -9.07 -22.81 -7.30
CA GLU A 26 -9.14 -22.94 -8.76
C GLU A 26 -10.29 -22.04 -9.21
N LEU A 27 -9.99 -20.93 -9.88
CA LEU A 27 -11.01 -20.13 -10.54
C LEU A 27 -11.54 -20.95 -11.72
N PRO A 28 -12.81 -21.38 -11.73
CA PRO A 28 -13.38 -21.99 -12.92
C PRO A 28 -13.28 -20.99 -14.07
N LEU A 29 -12.84 -21.45 -15.24
CA LEU A 29 -12.67 -20.63 -16.46
C LEU A 29 -13.94 -19.83 -16.84
N GLU A 30 -15.12 -20.29 -16.42
CA GLU A 30 -16.42 -19.64 -16.64
C GLU A 30 -16.71 -18.47 -15.69
N LEU A 31 -15.94 -18.28 -14.62
CA LEU A 31 -16.08 -17.20 -13.62
C LEU A 31 -15.19 -15.98 -13.90
N VAL A 32 -14.48 -15.96 -15.04
CA VAL A 32 -13.69 -14.80 -15.47
C VAL A 32 -14.57 -13.57 -15.76
N THR A 33 -15.90 -13.77 -15.92
CA THR A 33 -16.88 -12.74 -16.28
C THR A 33 -17.94 -12.40 -15.21
N SER A 34 -17.95 -13.05 -14.04
CA SER A 34 -18.82 -12.68 -12.90
C SER A 34 -18.05 -11.83 -11.87
N PRO A 35 -18.69 -10.97 -11.06
CA PRO A 35 -17.98 -10.08 -10.15
C PRO A 35 -17.22 -10.90 -9.10
N LYS A 36 -15.94 -11.10 -9.41
CA LYS A 36 -14.94 -11.85 -8.66
C LYS A 36 -15.01 -11.42 -7.19
N GLU A 37 -15.28 -12.38 -6.33
CA GLU A 37 -15.47 -12.22 -4.89
C GLU A 37 -14.69 -11.05 -4.29
N ILE A 38 -15.38 -10.13 -3.62
CA ILE A 38 -14.75 -8.96 -2.99
C ILE A 38 -14.07 -9.42 -1.69
N LEU A 39 -12.75 -9.27 -1.62
CA LEU A 39 -11.95 -9.62 -0.44
C LEU A 39 -11.61 -8.42 0.43
N PHE A 40 -11.81 -7.20 -0.05
CA PHE A 40 -11.74 -6.01 0.78
C PHE A 40 -12.78 -4.99 0.36
N LYS A 41 -13.53 -4.49 1.34
CA LYS A 41 -14.44 -3.37 1.17
C LYS A 41 -14.31 -2.40 2.33
N TYR A 42 -14.13 -1.13 1.99
CA TYR A 42 -14.23 -0.04 2.95
C TYR A 42 -14.58 1.25 2.22
N SER A 43 -15.74 1.84 2.57
CA SER A 43 -16.24 3.04 1.91
C SER A 43 -16.43 2.80 0.39
N TYR A 44 -15.75 3.57 -0.47
CA TYR A 44 -15.81 3.42 -1.94
C TYR A 44 -14.73 2.48 -2.50
N PHE A 45 -13.85 1.93 -1.66
CA PHE A 45 -12.85 0.96 -2.09
C PHE A 45 -13.43 -0.44 -2.04
N ASN A 46 -13.39 -1.11 -3.20
CA ASN A 46 -13.75 -2.52 -3.34
C ASN A 46 -12.60 -3.21 -4.07
N LEU A 47 -12.02 -4.25 -3.46
CA LEU A 47 -10.97 -5.05 -4.08
C LEU A 47 -11.49 -6.46 -4.35
N PRO A 48 -11.63 -6.85 -5.62
CA PRO A 48 -11.89 -8.23 -5.97
C PRO A 48 -10.66 -9.10 -5.71
N GLN A 49 -10.91 -10.39 -5.45
CA GLN A 49 -9.88 -11.42 -5.27
C GLN A 49 -8.82 -11.41 -6.37
N ALA A 50 -9.20 -11.13 -7.63
CA ALA A 50 -8.26 -11.08 -8.74
C ALA A 50 -7.10 -10.12 -8.54
N LEU A 51 -7.28 -9.03 -7.79
CA LEU A 51 -6.19 -8.09 -7.51
C LEU A 51 -5.20 -8.65 -6.50
N PHE A 52 -5.67 -9.43 -5.54
CA PHE A 52 -4.82 -10.12 -4.58
C PHE A 52 -3.90 -11.12 -5.28
N MET A 53 -4.29 -11.68 -6.44
CA MET A 53 -3.43 -12.59 -7.21
C MET A 53 -2.12 -11.96 -7.69
N SER A 54 -2.02 -10.62 -7.78
CA SER A 54 -0.72 -9.97 -8.03
C SER A 54 0.27 -10.10 -6.86
N LEU A 55 -0.23 -10.40 -5.65
CA LEU A 55 0.53 -10.78 -4.45
C LEU A 55 0.71 -12.30 -4.33
N ALA A 56 0.29 -13.10 -5.31
CA ALA A 56 0.54 -14.53 -5.26
C ALA A 56 2.07 -14.78 -5.33
N PRO A 57 2.59 -15.73 -4.53
CA PRO A 57 3.95 -16.20 -4.67
C PRO A 57 4.22 -16.79 -6.07
N PRO A 58 5.46 -16.70 -6.57
CA PRO A 58 5.91 -17.49 -7.70
C PRO A 58 5.60 -18.99 -7.50
N GLY A 59 5.11 -19.68 -8.53
CA GLY A 59 4.81 -21.13 -8.44
C GLY A 59 3.46 -21.50 -7.80
N THR A 60 2.60 -20.53 -7.46
CA THR A 60 1.23 -20.79 -7.03
C THR A 60 0.45 -21.51 -8.15
N PRO A 61 -0.12 -22.72 -7.92
CA PRO A 61 -0.71 -23.54 -8.99
C PRO A 61 -2.01 -23.00 -9.61
N CYS A 62 -2.48 -21.82 -9.19
CA CYS A 62 -3.67 -21.16 -9.72
C CYS A 62 -3.41 -20.46 -11.08
N LEU A 63 -2.16 -20.40 -11.53
CA LEU A 63 -1.81 -19.88 -12.85
C LEU A 63 -1.67 -21.04 -13.85
N ASP A 64 -2.76 -21.78 -14.10
CA ASP A 64 -2.92 -22.32 -15.44
C ASP A 64 -2.89 -21.11 -16.38
N ILE A 65 -1.89 -21.13 -17.25
CA ILE A 65 -1.35 -20.04 -18.05
C ILE A 65 -2.38 -19.65 -19.11
N THR A 66 -3.48 -19.04 -18.66
CA THR A 66 -4.38 -18.32 -19.55
C THR A 66 -3.78 -16.92 -19.73
N PRO A 67 -3.73 -16.41 -20.98
CA PRO A 67 -3.13 -15.10 -21.28
C PRO A 67 -3.66 -13.98 -20.36
N THR A 68 -4.92 -14.08 -19.93
CA THR A 68 -5.63 -13.10 -19.09
C THR A 68 -5.11 -12.99 -17.66
N THR A 69 -4.64 -14.09 -17.06
CA THR A 69 -4.20 -14.11 -15.64
C THR A 69 -2.73 -13.71 -15.51
N VAL A 70 -1.91 -14.09 -16.50
CA VAL A 70 -0.58 -13.52 -16.74
C VAL A 70 -0.71 -12.02 -17.04
N PHE A 71 -1.75 -11.59 -17.75
CA PHE A 71 -2.02 -10.18 -17.98
C PHE A 71 -2.21 -9.41 -16.67
N ILE A 72 -3.03 -9.88 -15.73
CA ILE A 72 -3.30 -9.19 -14.45
C ILE A 72 -2.09 -9.23 -13.50
N ALA A 73 -1.39 -10.37 -13.39
CA ALA A 73 -0.19 -10.49 -12.55
C ALA A 73 1.00 -9.65 -13.07
N ASN A 74 1.09 -9.47 -14.40
CA ASN A 74 2.09 -8.62 -15.04
C ASN A 74 1.56 -7.22 -15.41
N GLN A 75 0.35 -6.82 -15.01
CA GLN A 75 -0.11 -5.46 -15.17
C GLN A 75 0.53 -4.60 -14.07
N PRO A 76 1.34 -3.59 -14.40
CA PRO A 76 1.88 -2.65 -13.41
C PRO A 76 0.77 -1.83 -12.73
N PHE A 77 -0.41 -1.78 -13.35
CA PHE A 77 -1.65 -1.24 -12.78
C PHE A 77 -2.20 -2.03 -11.60
N ALA A 78 -1.93 -3.35 -11.47
CA ALA A 78 -2.48 -4.15 -10.37
C ALA A 78 -1.86 -3.75 -9.01
N TRP A 79 -0.56 -3.43 -8.99
CA TRP A 79 0.13 -2.97 -7.78
C TRP A 79 -0.42 -1.63 -7.26
N LEU A 80 -0.80 -0.71 -8.14
CA LEU A 80 -1.46 0.54 -7.76
C LEU A 80 -2.77 0.33 -7.03
N GLN A 81 -3.51 -0.70 -7.46
CA GLN A 81 -4.78 -1.04 -6.85
C GLN A 81 -4.61 -1.67 -5.45
N ILE A 82 -3.39 -2.07 -5.06
CA ILE A 82 -3.06 -2.56 -3.70
C ILE A 82 -2.47 -1.46 -2.82
N ILE A 83 -1.61 -0.59 -3.37
CA ILE A 83 -0.96 0.48 -2.60
C ILE A 83 -2.00 1.40 -1.96
N ASN A 84 -3.02 1.81 -2.72
CA ASN A 84 -4.04 2.73 -2.22
C ASN A 84 -4.83 2.14 -1.03
N PRO A 85 -5.33 0.90 -1.09
CA PRO A 85 -5.90 0.22 0.07
C PRO A 85 -4.94 0.03 1.23
N ALA A 86 -3.67 -0.29 0.97
CA ALA A 86 -2.66 -0.39 2.03
C ALA A 86 -2.48 0.94 2.77
N CYS A 87 -2.33 2.05 2.02
CA CYS A 87 -2.30 3.41 2.57
C CYS A 87 -3.59 3.74 3.34
N LEU A 88 -4.75 3.33 2.81
CA LEU A 88 -6.04 3.59 3.45
C LEU A 88 -6.15 2.88 4.79
N MET A 89 -5.78 1.60 4.86
CA MET A 89 -5.78 0.85 6.11
C MET A 89 -4.81 1.44 7.13
N ALA A 90 -3.61 1.83 6.69
CA ALA A 90 -2.64 2.50 7.56
C ALA A 90 -3.19 3.84 8.07
N SER A 91 -3.87 4.60 7.21
CA SER A 91 -4.59 5.83 7.58
C SER A 91 -5.70 5.56 8.60
N VAL A 92 -6.55 4.55 8.39
CA VAL A 92 -7.64 4.19 9.32
C VAL A 92 -7.09 3.74 10.67
N ARG A 93 -6.04 2.92 10.69
CA ARG A 93 -5.37 2.51 11.95
C ARG A 93 -4.81 3.72 12.68
N THR A 94 -4.20 4.65 11.96
CA THR A 94 -3.66 5.88 12.55
C THR A 94 -4.78 6.78 13.09
N ARG A 95 -5.94 6.82 12.42
CA ARG A 95 -7.11 7.57 12.89
C ARG A 95 -7.70 7.03 14.19
N LYS A 96 -7.61 5.71 14.44
CA LYS A 96 -8.01 5.11 15.73
C LYS A 96 -7.08 5.50 16.88
N SER A 97 -5.87 6.01 16.58
CA SER A 97 -4.97 6.54 17.60
C SER A 97 -5.53 7.84 18.18
N ARG A 98 -5.35 8.04 19.49
CA ARG A 98 -5.69 9.31 20.16
C ARG A 98 -4.84 10.48 19.65
N THR A 99 -3.65 10.19 19.13
CA THR A 99 -2.72 11.17 18.56
C THR A 99 -2.18 10.62 17.24
N PRO A 100 -2.84 10.89 16.11
CA PRO A 100 -2.33 10.55 14.78
C PRO A 100 -0.94 11.18 14.56
N ARG A 101 0.05 10.39 14.14
CA ARG A 101 1.43 10.87 13.88
C ARG A 101 1.87 10.69 12.43
N PHE A 102 1.06 9.99 11.64
CA PHE A 102 1.43 9.57 10.29
C PHE A 102 0.31 9.91 9.31
N TRP A 103 0.70 10.46 8.15
CA TRP A 103 -0.19 10.59 7.00
C TRP A 103 0.24 9.61 5.92
N TYR A 104 -0.70 8.83 5.43
CA TYR A 104 -0.49 7.86 4.36
C TYR A 104 -1.28 8.30 3.14
N MET A 105 -0.62 8.92 2.17
CA MET A 105 -1.30 9.44 0.99
C MET A 105 -1.59 8.32 -0.03
N PRO A 106 -2.69 8.41 -0.79
CA PRO A 106 -2.90 7.55 -1.95
C PRO A 106 -2.04 8.03 -3.13
N THR A 107 -1.78 7.16 -4.10
CA THR A 107 -1.06 7.48 -5.34
C THR A 107 -1.72 8.61 -6.12
N ASN A 108 -3.05 8.69 -6.06
CA ASN A 108 -3.83 9.71 -6.77
C ASN A 108 -3.49 11.12 -6.28
N PHE A 109 -3.08 11.30 -5.02
CA PHE A 109 -2.68 12.62 -4.54
C PHE A 109 -1.49 13.16 -5.33
N ALA A 110 -0.47 12.32 -5.55
CA ALA A 110 0.69 12.72 -6.35
C ALA A 110 0.27 12.99 -7.80
N THR A 111 -0.58 12.14 -8.38
CA THR A 111 -1.10 12.34 -9.75
C THR A 111 -1.81 13.68 -9.90
N ASP A 112 -2.77 13.99 -9.02
CA ASP A 112 -3.56 15.21 -9.06
C ASP A 112 -2.67 16.46 -8.90
N VAL A 113 -1.67 16.41 -8.00
CA VAL A 113 -0.68 17.49 -7.88
C VAL A 113 0.10 17.69 -9.18
N LEU A 114 0.53 16.62 -9.84
CA LEU A 114 1.31 16.70 -11.08
C LEU A 114 0.47 17.14 -12.28
N LEU A 115 -0.85 16.96 -12.21
CA LEU A 115 -1.85 17.48 -13.14
C LEU A 115 -2.31 18.91 -12.81
N ASP A 116 -1.65 19.57 -11.84
CA ASP A 116 -1.95 20.94 -11.41
C ASP A 116 -3.38 21.13 -10.88
N THR A 117 -3.96 20.10 -10.25
CA THR A 117 -5.25 20.21 -9.57
C THR A 117 -5.21 21.36 -8.54
N PRO A 118 -6.23 22.24 -8.51
CA PRO A 118 -6.26 23.37 -7.58
C PRO A 118 -6.12 22.94 -6.12
N LEU A 119 -5.40 23.76 -5.33
CA LEU A 119 -5.14 23.48 -3.91
C LEU A 119 -6.43 23.28 -3.10
N SER A 120 -7.49 24.02 -3.42
CA SER A 120 -8.80 23.90 -2.77
C SER A 120 -9.43 22.53 -2.98
N GLU A 121 -9.36 22.00 -4.21
CA GLU A 121 -9.89 20.67 -4.55
C GLU A 121 -9.07 19.57 -3.90
N LEU A 122 -7.73 19.70 -3.91
CA LEU A 122 -6.83 18.77 -3.22
C LEU A 122 -7.14 18.74 -1.71
N ALA A 123 -7.28 19.90 -1.08
CA ALA A 123 -7.60 19.99 0.34
C ALA A 123 -8.94 19.34 0.67
N GLN A 124 -9.98 19.63 -0.13
CA GLN A 124 -11.32 19.06 0.05
C GLN A 124 -11.34 17.54 -0.12
N HIS A 125 -10.63 17.02 -1.13
CA HIS A 125 -10.64 15.60 -1.45
C HIS A 125 -9.82 14.78 -0.45
N TYR A 126 -8.64 15.28 -0.07
CA TYR A 126 -7.66 14.48 0.66
C TYR A 126 -7.66 14.68 2.18
N GLN A 127 -7.89 15.91 2.68
CA GLN A 127 -7.77 16.16 4.11
C GLN A 127 -8.70 15.32 5.00
N PRO A 128 -9.99 15.12 4.65
CA PRO A 128 -10.90 14.41 5.55
C PRO A 128 -10.54 12.94 5.81
N LYS A 129 -9.81 12.32 4.88
CA LYS A 129 -9.54 10.87 4.89
C LYS A 129 -8.07 10.50 5.10
N TRP A 130 -7.15 11.37 4.68
CA TRP A 130 -5.73 11.03 4.56
C TRP A 130 -4.81 11.94 5.40
N MET A 131 -5.27 13.16 5.71
CA MET A 131 -4.49 14.14 6.48
C MET A 131 -5.21 14.43 7.81
N HIS A 132 -5.15 13.45 8.73
CA HIS A 132 -5.80 13.57 10.03
C HIS A 132 -5.22 14.74 10.82
N GLU A 133 -6.10 15.47 11.49
CA GLU A 133 -5.69 16.60 12.32
C GLU A 133 -4.85 16.15 13.51
N THR A 134 -3.72 16.80 13.69
CA THR A 134 -2.76 16.50 14.76
C THR A 134 -1.81 17.68 14.91
N ASN A 135 -1.20 17.80 16.09
CA ASN A 135 -0.03 18.66 16.34
C ASN A 135 1.26 17.83 16.58
N GLN A 136 1.18 16.52 16.38
CA GLN A 136 2.29 15.56 16.53
C GLN A 136 2.60 14.84 15.21
N LEU A 137 2.36 15.47 14.06
CA LEU A 137 2.75 14.87 12.78
C LEU A 137 4.27 14.63 12.77
N GLU A 138 4.63 13.37 12.57
CA GLU A 138 6.01 12.90 12.51
C GLU A 138 6.37 12.54 11.07
N HIS A 139 5.51 11.81 10.37
CA HIS A 139 5.82 11.33 9.02
C HIS A 139 4.69 11.48 8.02
N VAL A 140 5.07 11.73 6.77
CA VAL A 140 4.15 11.70 5.61
C VAL A 140 4.72 10.78 4.54
N PHE A 141 3.89 9.83 4.11
CA PHE A 141 4.22 8.86 3.06
C PHE A 141 3.44 9.22 1.81
N VAL A 142 4.14 9.47 0.70
CA VAL A 142 3.53 9.80 -0.59
C VAL A 142 4.02 8.81 -1.66
N PRO A 143 3.23 7.77 -1.96
CA PRO A 143 3.53 6.91 -3.10
C PRO A 143 3.25 7.68 -4.40
N ILE A 144 4.17 7.54 -5.35
CA ILE A 144 4.12 8.24 -6.64
C ILE A 144 4.18 7.17 -7.73
N TRP A 145 3.26 7.26 -8.68
CA TRP A 145 3.24 6.40 -9.85
C TRP A 145 3.46 7.23 -11.10
N GLU A 146 4.30 6.70 -12.00
CA GLU A 146 4.55 7.28 -13.32
C GLU A 146 4.25 6.22 -14.38
N ALA A 147 3.62 6.64 -15.49
CA ALA A 147 3.07 5.79 -16.55
C ALA A 147 4.04 4.81 -17.23
N VAL A 148 5.35 4.94 -16.98
CA VAL A 148 6.37 3.94 -17.39
C VAL A 148 6.53 2.87 -16.29
N ASP A 149 5.39 2.47 -15.72
CA ASP A 149 5.25 1.33 -14.80
C ASP A 149 6.16 1.34 -13.57
N THR A 150 6.53 2.53 -13.12
CA THR A 150 7.42 2.67 -11.96
C THR A 150 6.78 3.44 -10.83
N CYS A 151 6.80 2.80 -9.67
CA CYS A 151 6.37 3.39 -8.42
C CYS A 151 7.59 3.65 -7.53
N TYR A 152 7.60 4.80 -6.89
CA TYR A 152 8.57 5.19 -5.88
C TYR A 152 7.82 5.95 -4.78
N MET A 153 8.43 6.07 -3.60
CA MET A 153 7.79 6.71 -2.46
C MET A 153 8.64 7.87 -1.96
N LEU A 154 8.00 9.03 -1.84
CA LEU A 154 8.53 10.17 -1.10
C LEU A 154 8.12 10.02 0.37
N PHE A 155 9.11 9.99 1.26
CA PHE A 155 8.93 9.92 2.71
C PHE A 155 9.45 11.22 3.33
N LEU A 156 8.58 11.91 4.06
CA LEU A 156 8.90 13.14 4.76
C LEU A 156 9.03 12.84 6.26
N ASP A 157 10.22 13.08 6.81
CA ASP A 157 10.42 13.19 8.25
C ASP A 157 10.22 14.64 8.67
N VAL A 158 9.06 14.91 9.28
CA VAL A 158 8.63 16.26 9.68
C VAL A 158 9.48 16.79 10.83
N LYS A 159 9.89 15.93 11.77
CA LYS A 159 10.66 16.34 12.94
C LYS A 159 12.14 16.52 12.60
N GLY A 160 12.67 15.65 11.75
CA GLY A 160 14.02 15.78 11.21
C GLY A 160 14.14 16.79 10.06
N ALA A 161 13.03 17.38 9.58
CA ALA A 161 12.98 18.21 8.38
C ALA A 161 13.81 17.59 7.24
N THR A 162 13.54 16.32 6.94
CA THR A 162 14.33 15.53 5.99
C THR A 162 13.43 14.84 4.98
N LEU A 163 13.89 14.78 3.72
CA LEU A 163 13.20 14.13 2.61
C LEU A 163 13.94 12.86 2.21
N TYR A 164 13.27 11.71 2.26
CA TYR A 164 13.80 10.44 1.79
C TYR A 164 13.03 9.93 0.58
N VAL A 165 13.72 9.17 -0.26
CA VAL A 165 13.16 8.59 -1.48
C VAL A 165 13.43 7.09 -1.48
N LEU A 166 12.34 6.30 -1.51
CA LEU A 166 12.42 4.86 -1.70
C LEU A 166 12.11 4.54 -3.16
N ASP A 167 13.14 4.19 -3.92
CA ASP A 167 13.06 3.98 -5.37
C ASP A 167 13.94 2.80 -5.80
N VAL A 168 13.30 1.64 -5.97
CA VAL A 168 13.94 0.39 -6.42
C VAL A 168 14.29 0.40 -7.90
N SER A 169 13.76 1.36 -8.66
CA SER A 169 13.88 1.46 -10.12
C SER A 169 14.74 2.63 -10.56
N ARG A 170 15.54 3.16 -9.64
CA ARG A 170 16.32 4.38 -9.84
C ARG A 170 17.33 4.19 -10.98
N SER A 171 17.34 5.14 -11.90
CA SER A 171 18.35 5.26 -12.94
C SER A 171 18.81 6.72 -13.06
N PRO A 172 20.02 6.99 -13.58
CA PRO A 172 20.48 8.35 -13.82
C PRO A 172 19.55 9.18 -14.72
N LYS A 173 18.80 8.51 -15.62
CA LYS A 173 17.84 9.18 -16.51
C LYS A 173 16.53 9.54 -15.80
N SER A 174 16.06 8.69 -14.88
CA SER A 174 14.78 8.89 -14.20
C SER A 174 14.87 9.86 -13.03
N ILE A 175 16.02 9.98 -12.37
CA ILE A 175 16.17 10.75 -11.12
C ILE A 175 15.82 12.23 -11.30
N VAL A 176 16.32 12.88 -12.36
CA VAL A 176 16.10 14.32 -12.60
C VAL A 176 14.61 14.64 -12.71
N ARG A 177 13.87 13.84 -13.49
CA ARG A 177 12.41 13.98 -13.65
C ARG A 177 11.66 13.68 -12.36
N ARG A 178 12.03 12.61 -11.65
CA ARG A 178 11.37 12.20 -10.39
C ARG A 178 11.56 13.23 -9.29
N GLU A 179 12.77 13.78 -9.14
CA GLU A 179 13.03 14.86 -8.19
C GLU A 179 12.26 16.13 -8.53
N ALA A 180 12.14 16.48 -9.82
CA ALA A 180 11.30 17.60 -10.25
C ALA A 180 9.83 17.38 -9.86
N ASN A 181 9.30 16.17 -10.06
CA ASN A 181 7.96 15.79 -9.64
C ASN A 181 7.79 15.86 -8.10
N MET A 182 8.72 15.29 -7.34
CA MET A 182 8.72 15.35 -5.88
C MET A 182 8.81 16.78 -5.35
N ARG A 183 9.57 17.66 -6.01
CA ARG A 183 9.64 19.09 -5.67
C ARG A 183 8.28 19.77 -5.86
N ARG A 184 7.54 19.45 -6.94
CA ARG A 184 6.16 19.96 -7.14
C ARG A 184 5.23 19.49 -6.01
N ILE A 185 5.31 18.21 -5.66
CA ILE A 185 4.56 17.62 -4.54
C ILE A 185 4.91 18.32 -3.21
N CYS A 186 6.20 18.52 -2.92
CA CYS A 186 6.65 19.24 -1.73
C CYS A 186 6.11 20.67 -1.67
N ARG A 187 6.09 21.41 -2.78
CA ARG A 187 5.51 22.77 -2.82
C ARG A 187 4.03 22.77 -2.45
N VAL A 188 3.26 21.83 -2.97
CA VAL A 188 1.82 21.72 -2.64
C VAL A 188 1.64 21.32 -1.18
N LEU A 189 2.40 20.33 -0.69
CA LEU A 189 2.38 19.96 0.73
C LEU A 189 2.76 21.15 1.62
N GLY A 190 3.75 21.97 1.23
CA GLY A 190 4.13 23.18 1.96
C GLY A 190 2.98 24.17 2.11
N LYS A 191 2.18 24.36 1.06
CA LYS A 191 0.96 25.18 1.13
C LYS A 191 -0.09 24.57 2.08
N ILE A 192 -0.26 23.25 2.08
CA ILE A 192 -1.20 22.54 2.97
C ILE A 192 -0.72 22.61 4.44
N PHE A 193 0.56 22.40 4.67
CA PHE A 193 1.21 22.48 5.99
C PHE A 193 1.16 23.89 6.58
N SER A 194 1.23 24.91 5.73
CA SER A 194 1.17 26.32 6.14
C SER A 194 -0.24 26.81 6.49
N THR A 195 -1.27 26.00 6.35
CA THR A 195 -2.63 26.37 6.81
C THR A 195 -2.70 26.36 8.34
N ASP A 196 -3.54 27.22 8.93
CA ASP A 196 -3.71 27.34 10.40
C ASP A 196 -3.98 26.00 11.09
N ARG A 197 -4.68 25.10 10.38
CA ARG A 197 -4.98 23.74 10.85
C ARG A 197 -3.72 22.89 11.08
N ASN A 198 -2.71 23.04 10.24
CA ASN A 198 -1.55 22.13 10.21
C ASN A 198 -0.27 22.78 10.74
N ILE A 199 -0.19 24.11 10.77
CA ILE A 199 1.02 24.87 11.11
C ILE A 199 1.58 24.51 12.49
N ALA A 200 0.72 24.09 13.42
CA ALA A 200 1.12 23.66 14.76
C ALA A 200 2.07 22.44 14.77
N ASN A 201 2.13 21.65 13.70
CA ASN A 201 3.08 20.52 13.57
C ASN A 201 4.53 20.97 13.34
N PHE A 202 4.72 22.20 12.87
CA PHE A 202 5.98 22.75 12.35
C PHE A 202 6.54 23.85 13.27
N ARG A 203 6.30 23.77 14.58
CA ARG A 203 6.82 24.76 15.56
C ARG A 203 8.35 24.88 15.57
N HIS A 204 9.04 23.83 15.16
CA HIS A 204 10.50 23.72 15.22
C HIS A 204 11.14 23.52 13.83
N THR A 205 10.35 23.48 12.76
CA THR A 205 10.82 23.20 11.40
C THR A 205 10.05 24.05 10.40
N ASN A 206 10.60 24.30 9.21
CA ASN A 206 9.89 25.07 8.18
C ASN A 206 8.70 24.25 7.65
N PRO A 207 7.46 24.79 7.56
CA PRO A 207 6.32 24.06 7.02
C PRO A 207 6.43 23.79 5.51
N ASP A 208 7.33 24.44 4.77
CA ASP A 208 7.56 24.15 3.35
C ASP A 208 8.73 23.16 3.18
N PRO A 209 8.45 21.89 2.77
CA PRO A 209 9.47 20.87 2.62
C PRO A 209 10.50 21.17 1.54
N THR A 210 10.26 22.14 0.65
CA THR A 210 11.29 22.53 -0.33
C THR A 210 12.53 23.17 0.32
N ASN A 211 12.41 23.61 1.57
CA ASN A 211 13.49 24.18 2.39
C ASN A 211 14.24 23.11 3.21
N TRP A 212 13.89 21.83 3.11
CA TRP A 212 14.46 20.73 3.91
C TRP A 212 15.71 20.12 3.29
N GLY A 213 16.31 20.78 2.29
CA GLY A 213 17.53 20.34 1.62
C GLY A 213 17.30 19.41 0.42
N SER A 214 18.23 18.49 0.21
CA SER A 214 18.23 17.53 -0.91
C SER A 214 17.52 16.24 -0.55
N PHE A 215 17.02 15.53 -1.57
CA PHE A 215 16.46 14.19 -1.40
C PHE A 215 17.53 13.20 -0.98
N GLN A 216 17.27 12.47 0.09
CA GLN A 216 18.13 11.41 0.61
C GLN A 216 17.69 10.07 0.00
N TYR A 217 18.64 9.37 -0.60
CA TYR A 217 18.44 8.02 -1.13
C TYR A 217 19.17 7.03 -0.24
N PRO A 218 18.52 6.50 0.80
CA PRO A 218 19.18 5.60 1.75
C PRO A 218 19.68 4.34 1.04
N GLU A 219 20.94 3.97 1.28
CA GLU A 219 21.49 2.66 0.87
C GLU A 219 20.83 1.51 1.65
N ALA A 220 20.44 1.81 2.90
CA ALA A 220 19.54 1.06 3.77
C ALA A 220 18.76 2.05 4.65
N ILE A 221 17.47 1.81 4.90
CA ILE A 221 16.58 2.79 5.58
C ILE A 221 16.98 2.95 7.08
N PRO A 222 16.84 4.12 7.73
CA PRO A 222 17.26 4.36 9.13
C PRO A 222 16.50 3.55 10.21
N ASN A 223 17.23 3.09 11.23
CA ASN A 223 16.75 2.23 12.34
C ASN A 223 15.89 3.01 13.34
N ALA A 224 14.57 3.05 13.12
CA ALA A 224 13.60 3.40 14.16
C ALA A 224 12.37 2.45 14.11
N VAL A 225 11.74 2.28 15.26
CA VAL A 225 11.14 1.01 15.74
C VAL A 225 9.69 0.76 15.26
N ASP A 226 9.19 1.48 14.26
CA ASP A 226 7.84 1.29 13.68
C ASP A 226 7.85 0.87 12.18
N ARG A 227 8.96 0.28 11.73
CA ARG A 227 9.33 -0.06 10.34
C ARG A 227 8.41 -0.96 9.49
N ILE A 228 7.31 -1.54 9.98
CA ILE A 228 6.95 -2.89 9.49
C ILE A 228 5.88 -3.03 8.38
N LYS A 229 5.04 -2.05 8.01
CA LYS A 229 3.90 -2.40 7.11
C LYS A 229 3.92 -1.87 5.67
N ILE A 230 4.45 -0.67 5.41
CA ILE A 230 4.50 -0.13 4.03
C ILE A 230 5.88 -0.30 3.40
N ILE A 231 6.95 -0.35 4.21
CA ILE A 231 8.32 -0.48 3.70
C ILE A 231 8.68 -1.94 3.39
N GLN A 232 8.06 -2.91 4.06
CA GLN A 232 8.12 -4.33 3.62
C GLN A 232 7.60 -4.50 2.18
N LEU A 233 6.74 -3.60 1.69
CA LEU A 233 6.29 -3.58 0.29
C LEU A 233 7.31 -2.97 -0.69
N TYR A 234 8.46 -2.43 -0.24
CA TYR A 234 9.38 -1.68 -1.10
C TYR A 234 10.88 -2.04 -0.98
N GLU A 235 11.33 -2.72 0.09
CA GLU A 235 12.72 -3.18 0.19
C GLU A 235 12.90 -4.58 -0.42
N LYS A 236 14.14 -5.02 -0.70
CA LYS A 236 14.55 -6.21 -1.49
C LYS A 236 13.86 -7.57 -1.17
N ASP A 237 12.98 -7.63 -0.17
CA ASP A 237 12.10 -8.75 0.18
C ASP A 237 10.69 -8.68 -0.45
N ILE A 238 10.37 -7.76 -1.36
CA ILE A 238 9.12 -7.81 -2.17
C ILE A 238 9.01 -9.13 -2.97
N TYR A 239 10.14 -9.80 -3.22
CA TYR A 239 10.18 -11.12 -3.84
C TYR A 239 10.04 -12.26 -2.82
N SER A 240 10.15 -11.99 -1.52
CA SER A 240 9.88 -12.98 -0.49
C SER A 240 8.39 -13.29 -0.49
N GLU A 241 8.08 -14.54 -0.76
CA GLU A 241 6.72 -15.09 -0.80
C GLU A 241 5.95 -14.77 0.49
N ALA A 242 6.65 -14.77 1.64
CA ALA A 242 6.09 -14.44 2.94
C ALA A 242 5.60 -12.99 3.02
N VAL A 243 6.32 -12.02 2.47
CA VAL A 243 5.94 -10.59 2.50
C VAL A 243 4.67 -10.36 1.68
N ARG A 244 4.59 -10.98 0.49
CA ARG A 244 3.41 -10.87 -0.37
C ARG A 244 2.17 -11.49 0.29
N MET A 245 2.32 -12.67 0.89
CA MET A 245 1.23 -13.32 1.63
C MET A 245 0.80 -12.52 2.85
N ARG A 246 1.74 -12.02 3.65
CA ARG A 246 1.42 -11.19 4.83
C ARG A 246 0.70 -9.91 4.44
N THR A 247 1.08 -9.32 3.31
CA THR A 247 0.37 -8.16 2.76
C THR A 247 -1.07 -8.53 2.41
N ALA A 248 -1.26 -9.57 1.60
CA ALA A 248 -2.58 -10.02 1.16
C ALA A 248 -3.50 -10.35 2.35
N THR A 249 -3.01 -11.17 3.28
CA THR A 249 -3.74 -11.57 4.48
C THR A 249 -4.01 -10.38 5.40
N SER A 250 -3.07 -9.44 5.57
CA SER A 250 -3.27 -8.21 6.35
C SER A 250 -4.31 -7.28 5.75
N ILE A 251 -4.44 -7.24 4.42
CA ILE A 251 -5.50 -6.48 3.74
C ILE A 251 -6.85 -7.15 4.00
N ALA A 252 -6.95 -8.44 3.71
CA ALA A 252 -8.21 -9.18 3.81
C ALA A 252 -8.76 -9.25 5.25
N SER A 253 -7.88 -9.37 6.26
CA SER A 253 -8.27 -9.48 7.67
C SER A 253 -8.32 -8.14 8.42
N CYS A 254 -8.13 -7.02 7.75
CA CYS A 254 -8.10 -5.72 8.42
C CYS A 254 -9.42 -5.40 9.13
N ASP A 255 -9.39 -4.89 10.37
CA ASP A 255 -10.60 -4.49 11.12
C ASP A 255 -11.48 -3.47 10.39
N ALA A 256 -10.91 -2.71 9.46
CA ALA A 256 -11.65 -1.74 8.65
C ALA A 256 -12.41 -2.41 7.49
N ASN A 257 -12.07 -3.64 7.13
CA ASN A 257 -12.71 -4.36 6.06
C ASN A 257 -14.11 -4.83 6.48
N GLU A 258 -15.14 -4.33 5.82
CA GLU A 258 -16.54 -4.70 6.03
C GLU A 258 -16.78 -6.22 5.84
N TYR A 259 -15.92 -6.91 5.08
CA TYR A 259 -15.99 -8.35 4.85
C TYR A 259 -15.05 -9.21 5.71
N ALA A 260 -14.28 -8.62 6.64
CA ALA A 260 -13.25 -9.36 7.40
C ALA A 260 -13.80 -10.63 8.09
N CYS A 261 -14.92 -10.50 8.81
CA CYS A 261 -15.55 -11.62 9.53
C CYS A 261 -16.02 -12.73 8.57
N PHE A 262 -16.60 -12.35 7.44
CA PHE A 262 -17.06 -13.31 6.44
C PHE A 262 -15.91 -14.07 5.78
N ILE A 263 -14.80 -13.37 5.50
CA ILE A 263 -13.58 -13.96 4.95
C ILE A 263 -12.95 -14.92 5.96
N ASP A 264 -12.91 -14.53 7.24
CA ASP A 264 -12.38 -15.37 8.31
C ASP A 264 -13.13 -16.72 8.39
N VAL A 265 -14.46 -16.69 8.47
CA VAL A 265 -15.31 -17.88 8.48
C VAL A 265 -15.09 -18.75 7.25
N LYS A 266 -15.07 -18.15 6.05
CA LYS A 266 -14.86 -18.91 4.81
C LYS A 266 -13.45 -19.52 4.73
N SER A 267 -12.45 -18.83 5.25
CA SER A 267 -11.08 -19.34 5.28
C SER A 267 -10.94 -20.54 6.23
N GLU A 268 -11.63 -20.51 7.37
CA GLU A 268 -11.70 -21.61 8.32
C GLU A 268 -12.40 -22.84 7.72
N LEU A 269 -13.54 -22.64 7.06
CA LEU A 269 -14.28 -23.73 6.40
C LEU A 269 -13.43 -24.41 5.32
N LEU A 270 -12.81 -23.61 4.44
CA LEU A 270 -11.92 -24.15 3.41
C LEU A 270 -10.75 -24.91 4.04
N TRP A 271 -10.16 -24.38 5.11
CA TRP A 271 -9.01 -25.04 5.74
C TRP A 271 -9.36 -26.41 6.31
N ARG A 272 -10.54 -26.56 6.92
CA ARG A 272 -11.03 -27.85 7.39
C ARG A 272 -11.22 -28.84 6.25
N ASP A 273 -11.89 -28.42 5.17
CA ASP A 273 -12.07 -29.24 3.97
C ASP A 273 -10.73 -29.71 3.36
N LEU A 274 -9.67 -28.89 3.47
CA LEU A 274 -8.34 -29.24 2.98
C LEU A 274 -7.62 -30.27 3.86
N LEU A 275 -7.84 -30.22 5.17
CA LEU A 275 -7.30 -31.21 6.10
C LEU A 275 -8.01 -32.56 5.92
N ASP A 276 -9.33 -32.56 5.77
CA ASP A 276 -10.14 -33.77 5.60
C ASP A 276 -9.84 -34.53 4.28
N ARG A 277 -9.17 -33.89 3.32
CA ARG A 277 -8.74 -34.50 2.04
C ARG A 277 -7.33 -35.11 2.09
N ILE A 278 -6.63 -34.96 3.21
CA ILE A 278 -5.26 -35.48 3.40
C ILE A 278 -5.28 -36.83 4.14
N ASP A 279 -6.37 -37.14 4.82
CA ASP A 279 -6.68 -38.45 5.41
C ASP A 279 -7.42 -39.36 4.41
#